data_AF-A0A433BAR3-F1
#
_entry.id   AF-A0A433BAR3-F1
#
_cell.length_a   1.000
_cell.length_b   1.000
_cell.length_c   1.000
_cell.angle_alpha   90.00
_cell.angle_beta   90.00
_cell.angle_gamma   90.00
#
_symmetry.space_group_name_H-M   'P 1'
#
loop_
_entity.id
_entity.type
_entity.pdbx_description
1 polymer ?
#
loop_
_entity_poly.entity_id
_entity_poly.type
_entity_poly.pdbx_seq_one_letter_code
_entity_poly.pdbx_strand_id
1 'polypeptide(L)'
;MNFYWQAETILNKLSRHEGTIKSLTLGDDNVKDKKRMYALVCETLKYKEVINMVIDNSKLLQVEKKLPRTLALLFVHDLLFTKRGIQSSDGSLKQAVLRHQTRLKAELVKAKIKLNARTDSDLVSQKVKDAVHIPRYVRVNEHQTTVKKVLDKFQKEGYVLEETKENLTGLSPKTIRKDHHLPDLLVFPPNTDLHDHPLYLSGDIILQVNRPSTPFPFSTHHLILTSVSAMQDKASCFPAHVCRPLPHAHVIDACAAPGNKTSHLSALMRNTGKIWAFDLDRRRLELLKRLTGRAG
;
A
#
# COMPACT_ATOMS: atom_id res chain seq x y z
N MET A 1 0.76 2.90 27.64
CA MET A 1 -0.07 3.74 26.76
C MET A 1 -1.22 2.90 26.22
N ASN A 2 -2.46 3.38 26.29
CA ASN A 2 -3.63 2.66 25.75
C ASN A 2 -3.54 2.63 24.22
N PHE A 3 -3.84 1.47 23.62
CA PHE A 3 -3.76 1.18 22.19
C PHE A 3 -4.37 2.29 21.31
N TYR A 4 -5.51 2.85 21.70
CA TYR A 4 -6.19 3.91 20.91
C TYR A 4 -5.48 5.26 20.98
N TRP A 5 -4.83 5.60 22.10
CA TRP A 5 -4.03 6.82 22.21
C TRP A 5 -2.77 6.75 21.35
N GLN A 6 -2.20 5.55 21.23
CA GLN A 6 -1.10 5.33 20.29
C GLN A 6 -1.57 5.48 18.84
N ALA A 7 -2.73 4.91 18.49
CA ALA A 7 -3.34 5.10 17.17
C ALA A 7 -3.66 6.57 16.88
N GLU A 8 -4.14 7.32 17.87
CA GLU A 8 -4.41 8.76 17.77
C GLU A 8 -3.13 9.55 17.49
N THR A 9 -2.05 9.24 18.21
CA THR A 9 -0.73 9.86 17.99
C THR A 9 -0.26 9.62 16.56
N ILE A 10 -0.40 8.39 16.04
CA ILE A 10 -0.05 8.04 14.66
C ILE A 10 -0.90 8.83 13.66
N LEU A 11 -2.22 8.94 13.86
CA LEU A 11 -3.09 9.73 12.99
C LEU A 11 -2.74 11.22 13.00
N ASN A 12 -2.33 11.77 14.14
CA ASN A 12 -1.89 13.16 14.25
C ASN A 12 -0.53 13.38 13.56
N LYS A 13 0.41 12.43 13.63
CA LYS A 13 1.66 12.49 12.85
C LYS A 13 1.40 12.41 11.34
N LEU A 14 0.44 11.57 10.94
CA LEU A 14 0.03 11.44 9.53
C LEU A 14 -0.60 12.72 8.98
N SER A 15 -1.44 13.42 9.77
CA SER A 15 -2.03 14.68 9.33
C SER A 15 -1.00 15.81 9.21
N ARG A 16 0.14 15.70 9.91
CA ARG A 16 1.29 16.62 9.80
C ARG A 16 2.31 16.20 8.75
N HIS A 17 2.05 15.14 7.98
CA HIS A 17 2.96 14.61 6.97
C HIS A 17 4.33 14.17 7.51
N GLU A 18 4.41 13.79 8.79
CA GLU A 18 5.66 13.35 9.46
C GLU A 18 6.09 11.91 9.08
N GLY A 19 5.38 11.25 8.17
CA GLY A 19 5.72 9.92 7.69
C GLY A 19 4.58 9.21 6.99
N THR A 20 4.85 7.97 6.57
CA THR A 20 3.84 7.08 5.98
C THR A 20 3.17 6.23 7.06
N ILE A 21 1.99 5.67 6.77
CA ILE A 21 1.31 4.75 7.69
C ILE A 21 2.25 3.60 8.05
N LYS A 22 2.95 3.01 7.07
CA LYS A 22 3.88 1.89 7.28
C LYS A 22 5.04 2.29 8.19
N SER A 23 5.71 3.41 7.94
CA SER A 23 6.83 3.86 8.76
C SER A 23 6.41 4.18 10.19
N LEU A 24 5.24 4.78 10.37
CA LEU A 24 4.70 5.18 11.68
C LEU A 24 4.05 4.03 12.47
N THR A 25 3.91 2.83 11.88
CA THR A 25 3.31 1.67 12.53
C THR A 25 4.23 0.45 12.53
N LEU A 26 4.49 -0.12 11.35
CA LEU A 26 5.33 -1.31 11.19
C LEU A 26 6.82 -0.98 11.42
N GLY A 27 7.23 0.23 11.04
CA GLY A 27 8.61 0.72 11.18
C GLY A 27 8.94 1.38 12.51
N ASP A 28 7.95 1.59 13.41
CA ASP A 28 8.16 2.19 14.72
C ASP A 28 8.21 1.08 15.78
N ASP A 29 9.34 0.94 16.47
CA ASP A 29 9.57 -0.10 17.48
C ASP A 29 8.80 0.14 18.78
N ASN A 30 8.32 1.36 18.99
CA ASN A 30 7.48 1.68 20.15
C ASN A 30 6.03 1.21 19.97
N VAL A 31 5.64 0.80 18.75
CA VAL A 31 4.29 0.34 18.44
C VAL A 31 4.09 -1.10 18.89
N LYS A 32 3.23 -1.27 19.89
CA LYS A 32 2.74 -2.58 20.32
C LYS A 32 1.73 -3.11 19.30
N ASP A 33 1.70 -4.42 19.09
CA ASP A 33 0.83 -5.09 18.10
C ASP A 33 0.83 -4.41 16.73
N LYS A 34 2.02 -4.24 16.13
CA LYS A 34 2.26 -3.52 14.86
C LYS A 34 1.22 -3.82 13.77
N LYS A 35 0.87 -5.10 13.57
CA LYS A 35 -0.13 -5.54 12.58
C LYS A 35 -1.53 -4.99 12.86
N ARG A 36 -1.95 -5.05 14.12
CA ARG A 36 -3.27 -4.57 14.56
C ARG A 36 -3.36 -3.05 14.49
N MET A 37 -2.30 -2.35 14.89
CA MET A 37 -2.21 -0.90 14.79
C MET A 37 -2.33 -0.42 13.34
N TYR A 38 -1.56 -1.06 12.45
CA TYR A 38 -1.62 -0.79 11.01
C TYR A 38 -3.04 -1.00 10.46
N ALA A 39 -3.69 -2.11 10.81
CA ALA A 39 -5.05 -2.41 10.37
C ALA A 39 -6.07 -1.36 10.86
N LEU A 40 -6.05 -1.00 12.15
CA LEU A 40 -6.99 -0.01 12.71
C LEU A 40 -6.83 1.36 12.03
N VAL A 41 -5.60 1.86 11.90
CA VAL A 41 -5.32 3.15 11.27
C VAL A 41 -5.77 3.14 9.81
N CYS A 42 -5.49 2.05 9.09
CA CYS A 42 -5.92 1.88 7.69
C CYS A 42 -7.45 1.90 7.56
N GLU A 43 -8.16 1.03 8.29
CA GLU A 43 -9.62 0.93 8.20
C GLU A 43 -10.31 2.22 8.63
N THR A 44 -9.84 2.89 9.68
CA THR A 44 -10.39 4.19 10.12
C THR A 44 -10.27 5.24 9.02
N LEU A 45 -9.10 5.33 8.38
CA LEU A 45 -8.86 6.27 7.29
C LEU A 45 -9.65 5.91 6.02
N LYS A 46 -10.00 4.62 5.82
CA LYS A 46 -10.85 4.13 4.72
C LYS A 46 -12.22 4.80 4.73
N TYR A 47 -12.83 4.89 5.89
CA TYR A 47 -14.17 5.46 6.07
C TYR A 47 -14.16 6.90 6.60
N LYS A 48 -12.99 7.58 6.60
CA LYS A 48 -12.80 8.90 7.25
C LYS A 48 -13.87 9.93 6.89
N GLU A 49 -14.19 10.09 5.61
CA GLU A 49 -15.19 11.06 5.13
C GLU A 49 -16.57 10.78 5.73
N VAL A 50 -16.99 9.53 5.71
CA VAL A 50 -18.29 9.08 6.22
C VAL A 50 -18.33 9.16 7.74
N ILE A 51 -17.26 8.75 8.41
CA ILE A 51 -17.16 8.83 9.87
C ILE A 51 -17.20 10.29 10.32
N ASN A 52 -16.49 11.20 9.64
CA ASN A 52 -16.58 12.64 9.90
C ASN A 52 -18.02 13.14 9.75
N MET A 53 -18.69 12.80 8.65
CA MET A 53 -20.09 13.16 8.43
C MET A 53 -21.00 12.66 9.59
N VAL A 54 -20.82 11.41 10.03
CA VAL A 54 -21.58 10.85 11.15
C VAL A 54 -21.27 11.56 12.47
N ILE A 55 -20.00 11.88 12.75
CA ILE A 55 -19.59 12.61 13.95
C ILE A 55 -20.19 14.02 13.98
N ASP A 56 -20.12 14.73 12.84
CA ASP A 56 -20.58 16.11 12.73
C ASP A 56 -22.12 16.19 12.79
N ASN A 57 -22.83 15.34 12.05
CA ASN A 57 -24.29 15.30 12.06
C ASN A 57 -24.86 14.84 13.40
N SER A 58 -24.17 13.90 14.07
CA SER A 58 -24.56 13.50 15.42
C SER A 58 -24.25 14.59 16.44
N LYS A 59 -23.46 15.63 16.13
CA LYS A 59 -23.03 16.65 17.12
C LYS A 59 -22.30 16.02 18.32
N LEU A 60 -21.63 14.88 18.14
CA LEU A 60 -20.98 14.13 19.22
C LEU A 60 -19.98 15.00 19.99
N LEU A 61 -19.12 15.73 19.27
CA LEU A 61 -18.06 16.56 19.84
C LEU A 61 -18.58 17.84 20.50
N GLN A 62 -19.81 18.26 20.20
CA GLN A 62 -20.45 19.40 20.88
C GLN A 62 -20.91 19.00 22.29
N VAL A 63 -21.37 17.75 22.45
CA VAL A 63 -21.78 17.20 23.74
C VAL A 63 -20.58 16.74 24.56
N GLU A 64 -19.68 15.98 23.95
CA GLU A 64 -18.53 15.37 24.62
C GLU A 64 -17.25 16.20 24.38
N LYS A 65 -17.18 17.41 24.96
CA LYS A 65 -16.07 18.37 24.75
C LYS A 65 -14.67 17.84 25.13
N LYS A 66 -14.61 16.82 25.99
CA LYS A 66 -13.35 16.19 26.43
C LYS A 66 -12.82 15.14 25.43
N LEU A 67 -13.60 14.76 24.43
CA LEU A 67 -13.22 13.74 23.44
C LEU A 67 -12.48 14.39 22.26
N PRO A 68 -11.18 14.07 22.05
CA PRO A 68 -10.47 14.56 20.86
C PRO A 68 -11.09 14.03 19.58
N ARG A 69 -11.12 14.85 18.53
CA ARG A 69 -11.70 14.47 17.21
C ARG A 69 -11.01 13.24 16.60
N THR A 70 -9.69 13.16 16.70
CA THR A 70 -8.91 12.03 16.18
C THR A 70 -9.23 10.73 16.92
N LEU A 71 -9.45 10.80 18.23
CA LEU A 71 -9.87 9.65 19.04
C LEU A 71 -11.33 9.25 18.76
N ALA A 72 -12.21 10.22 18.54
CA ALA A 72 -13.59 9.97 18.13
C ALA A 72 -13.64 9.22 16.78
N LEU A 73 -12.80 9.59 15.81
CA LEU A 73 -12.70 8.87 14.53
C LEU A 73 -12.42 7.37 14.72
N LEU A 74 -11.44 7.04 15.57
CA LEU A 74 -11.06 5.65 15.88
C LEU A 74 -12.19 4.88 16.60
N PHE A 75 -12.81 5.49 17.62
CA PHE A 75 -13.87 4.84 18.37
C PHE A 75 -15.16 4.66 17.56
N VAL A 76 -15.55 5.67 16.78
CA VAL A 76 -16.73 5.58 15.92
C VAL A 76 -16.51 4.57 14.79
N HIS A 77 -15.28 4.48 14.24
CA HIS A 77 -14.93 3.41 13.32
C HIS A 77 -15.20 2.03 13.93
N ASP A 78 -14.60 1.72 15.08
CA ASP A 78 -14.72 0.40 15.69
C ASP A 78 -16.16 0.09 16.11
N LEU A 79 -16.91 1.10 16.57
CA LEU A 79 -18.32 0.95 16.93
C LEU A 79 -19.20 0.60 15.73
N LEU A 80 -18.95 1.21 14.56
CA LEU A 80 -19.85 1.13 13.42
C LEU A 80 -19.47 0.05 12.41
N PHE A 81 -18.17 -0.18 12.19
CA PHE A 81 -17.66 -1.02 11.11
C PHE A 81 -17.03 -2.34 11.58
N THR A 82 -16.84 -2.53 12.90
CA THR A 82 -16.24 -3.75 13.43
C THR A 82 -17.21 -4.55 14.30
N LYS A 83 -17.24 -5.88 14.11
CA LYS A 83 -18.11 -6.78 14.88
C LYS A 83 -17.76 -6.82 16.37
N ARG A 84 -16.48 -6.59 16.70
CA ARG A 84 -15.98 -6.66 18.08
C ARG A 84 -16.15 -5.34 18.85
N GLY A 85 -16.55 -4.25 18.18
CA GLY A 85 -16.70 -2.94 18.80
C GLY A 85 -15.40 -2.36 19.35
N ILE A 86 -15.53 -1.35 20.22
CA ILE A 86 -14.40 -0.64 20.84
C ILE A 86 -13.75 -1.53 21.90
N GLN A 87 -12.49 -1.92 21.68
CA GLN A 87 -11.73 -2.84 22.55
C GLN A 87 -10.86 -2.13 23.60
N SER A 88 -11.10 -0.85 23.87
CA SER A 88 -10.45 -0.16 24.98
C SER A 88 -10.98 -0.70 26.30
N SER A 89 -10.12 -0.73 27.33
CA SER A 89 -10.56 -0.84 28.73
C SER A 89 -11.61 0.22 29.03
N ASP A 90 -12.47 -0.03 30.02
CA ASP A 90 -13.64 0.79 30.37
C ASP A 90 -13.22 2.18 30.91
N GLY A 91 -12.88 3.05 29.96
CA GLY A 91 -12.56 4.45 30.18
C GLY A 91 -13.76 5.36 29.93
N SER A 92 -13.77 6.50 30.61
CA SER A 92 -14.80 7.54 30.48
C SER A 92 -15.05 7.99 29.03
N LEU A 93 -14.00 8.05 28.20
CA LEU A 93 -14.10 8.43 26.79
C LEU A 93 -14.76 7.36 25.91
N LYS A 94 -14.55 6.08 26.20
CA LYS A 94 -15.27 4.97 25.53
C LYS A 94 -16.76 5.05 25.85
N GLN A 95 -17.08 5.22 27.14
CA GLN A 95 -18.46 5.34 27.60
C GLN A 95 -19.15 6.58 27.01
N ALA A 96 -18.42 7.68 26.86
CA ALA A 96 -18.90 8.86 26.16
C ALA A 96 -19.41 8.53 24.75
N VAL A 97 -18.66 7.80 23.93
CA VAL A 97 -19.10 7.39 22.59
C VAL A 97 -20.26 6.39 22.65
N LEU A 98 -20.21 5.41 23.56
CA LEU A 98 -21.26 4.39 23.69
C LEU A 98 -22.62 4.97 24.10
N ARG A 99 -22.66 6.02 24.91
CA ARG A 99 -23.90 6.74 25.25
C ARG A 99 -24.63 7.27 24.00
N HIS A 100 -23.89 7.58 22.94
CA HIS A 100 -24.43 8.11 21.68
C HIS A 100 -24.57 7.05 20.59
N GLN A 101 -24.40 5.76 20.90
CA GLN A 101 -24.35 4.69 19.89
C GLN A 101 -25.59 4.63 19.00
N THR A 102 -26.78 4.82 19.56
CA THR A 102 -28.05 4.75 18.83
C THR A 102 -28.13 5.87 17.80
N ARG A 103 -27.73 7.08 18.19
CA ARG A 103 -27.67 8.25 17.31
C ARG A 103 -26.62 8.07 16.22
N LEU A 104 -25.43 7.58 16.56
CA LEU A 104 -24.35 7.34 15.59
C LEU A 104 -24.74 6.29 14.54
N LYS A 105 -25.39 5.20 14.96
CA LYS A 105 -25.93 4.18 14.04
C LYS A 105 -27.02 4.75 13.14
N ALA A 106 -27.93 5.58 13.67
CA ALA A 106 -28.97 6.22 12.87
C ALA A 106 -28.38 7.19 11.82
N GLU A 107 -27.37 7.98 12.19
CA GLU A 107 -26.68 8.88 11.25
C GLU A 107 -25.91 8.11 10.16
N LEU A 108 -25.35 6.94 10.47
CA LEU A 108 -24.74 6.08 9.45
C LEU A 108 -25.77 5.59 8.43
N VAL A 109 -26.97 5.20 8.87
CA VAL A 109 -28.05 4.80 7.95
C VAL A 109 -28.44 5.96 7.04
N LYS A 110 -28.59 7.17 7.57
CA LYS A 110 -28.85 8.37 6.75
C LYS A 110 -27.72 8.65 5.76
N ALA A 111 -26.46 8.48 6.19
CA ALA A 111 -25.30 8.64 5.32
C ALA A 111 -25.31 7.63 4.16
N LYS A 112 -25.70 6.37 4.41
CA LYS A 112 -25.88 5.35 3.37
C LYS A 112 -26.91 5.74 2.33
N ILE A 113 -28.06 6.24 2.77
CA ILE A 113 -29.13 6.70 1.88
C ILE A 113 -28.63 7.87 1.03
N LYS A 114 -27.99 8.87 1.65
CA LYS A 114 -27.45 10.05 0.95
C LYS A 114 -26.39 9.70 -0.10
N LEU A 115 -25.57 8.68 0.16
CA LEU A 115 -24.51 8.22 -0.72
C LEU A 115 -24.96 7.09 -1.67
N ASN A 116 -26.25 6.74 -1.67
CA ASN A 116 -26.83 5.65 -2.45
C ASN A 116 -26.06 4.30 -2.26
N ALA A 117 -25.59 4.06 -1.04
CA ALA A 117 -24.77 2.91 -0.66
C ALA A 117 -25.65 1.77 -0.13
N ARG A 118 -25.52 0.57 -0.71
CA ARG A 118 -26.25 -0.64 -0.26
C ARG A 118 -25.48 -1.37 0.85
N THR A 119 -24.16 -1.33 0.77
CA THR A 119 -23.24 -2.00 1.68
C THR A 119 -22.24 -1.02 2.28
N ASP A 120 -21.56 -1.39 3.36
CA ASP A 120 -20.51 -0.56 3.94
C ASP A 120 -19.34 -0.34 2.96
N SER A 121 -19.03 -1.32 2.11
CA SER A 121 -18.05 -1.19 1.04
C SER A 121 -18.40 -0.12 0.00
N ASP A 122 -19.68 0.24 -0.13
CA ASP A 122 -20.10 1.27 -1.08
C ASP A 122 -19.82 2.68 -0.58
N LEU A 123 -19.72 2.86 0.75
CA LEU A 123 -19.45 4.13 1.43
C LEU A 123 -18.03 4.65 1.20
N VAL A 124 -17.16 3.82 0.64
CA VAL A 124 -15.78 4.20 0.40
C VAL A 124 -15.68 5.03 -0.88
N SER A 125 -14.82 6.06 -0.88
CA SER A 125 -14.68 6.96 -2.04
C SER A 125 -14.34 6.21 -3.34
N GLN A 126 -14.75 6.75 -4.50
CA GLN A 126 -14.43 6.12 -5.79
C GLN A 126 -12.92 5.95 -6.00
N LYS A 127 -12.12 6.93 -5.57
CA LYS A 127 -10.64 6.86 -5.56
C LYS A 127 -10.09 5.64 -4.81
N VAL A 128 -10.79 5.19 -3.78
CA VAL A 128 -10.45 3.96 -3.05
C VAL A 128 -10.81 2.74 -3.85
N LYS A 129 -12.03 2.69 -4.39
CA LYS A 129 -12.53 1.56 -5.18
C LYS A 129 -11.63 1.31 -6.39
N ASP A 130 -11.25 2.37 -7.12
CA ASP A 130 -10.38 2.30 -8.28
C ASP A 130 -8.98 1.77 -7.94
N ALA A 131 -8.49 2.13 -6.75
CA ALA A 131 -7.16 1.72 -6.31
C ALA A 131 -7.09 0.26 -5.79
N VAL A 132 -8.24 -0.40 -5.55
CA VAL A 132 -8.30 -1.87 -5.33
C VAL A 132 -8.01 -2.64 -6.63
N HIS A 133 -8.21 -2.01 -7.80
CA HIS A 133 -8.00 -2.61 -9.11
C HIS A 133 -6.60 -2.41 -9.70
N ILE A 134 -5.66 -1.90 -8.90
CA ILE A 134 -4.30 -1.62 -9.41
C ILE A 134 -3.55 -2.92 -9.66
N PRO A 135 -3.11 -3.18 -10.91
CA PRO A 135 -2.34 -4.37 -11.23
C PRO A 135 -0.98 -4.37 -10.52
N ARG A 136 -0.41 -5.55 -10.35
CA ARG A 136 0.92 -5.72 -9.77
C ARG A 136 1.96 -5.82 -10.88
N TYR A 137 2.92 -4.89 -10.87
CA TYR A 137 4.03 -4.88 -11.81
C TYR A 137 5.23 -5.66 -11.26
N VAL A 138 5.75 -6.55 -12.09
CA VAL A 138 6.84 -7.45 -11.78
C VAL A 138 7.87 -7.32 -12.88
N ARG A 139 9.07 -6.84 -12.55
CA ARG A 139 10.16 -6.74 -13.51
C ARG A 139 10.96 -8.03 -13.52
N VAL A 140 11.27 -8.53 -14.70
CA VAL A 140 12.15 -9.68 -14.88
C VAL A 140 13.60 -9.21 -14.73
N ASN A 141 14.38 -9.94 -13.95
CA ASN A 141 15.79 -9.65 -13.78
C ASN A 141 16.60 -10.28 -14.93
N GLU A 142 16.84 -9.50 -15.98
CA GLU A 142 17.55 -9.98 -17.18
C GLU A 142 19.03 -10.33 -16.95
N HIS A 143 19.58 -10.05 -15.76
CA HIS A 143 20.89 -10.59 -15.34
C HIS A 143 20.88 -12.09 -15.10
N GLN A 144 19.81 -12.58 -14.49
CA GLN A 144 19.73 -13.96 -13.99
C GLN A 144 18.94 -14.86 -14.94
N THR A 145 17.95 -14.28 -15.64
CA THR A 145 16.99 -15.05 -16.43
C THR A 145 16.50 -14.26 -17.65
N THR A 146 15.54 -14.82 -18.38
CA THR A 146 14.90 -14.15 -19.52
C THR A 146 13.39 -14.14 -19.33
N VAL A 147 12.71 -13.16 -19.93
CA VAL A 147 11.25 -13.04 -19.88
C VAL A 147 10.57 -14.34 -20.34
N LYS A 148 11.10 -14.99 -21.38
CA LYS A 148 10.59 -16.28 -21.87
C LYS A 148 10.64 -17.37 -20.79
N LYS A 149 11.80 -17.57 -20.15
CA LYS A 149 11.96 -18.58 -19.09
C LYS A 149 11.04 -18.33 -17.90
N VAL A 150 10.83 -17.06 -17.52
CA VAL A 150 9.91 -16.69 -16.43
C VAL A 150 8.47 -17.02 -16.82
N LEU A 151 8.05 -16.66 -18.04
CA LEU A 151 6.70 -16.98 -18.54
C LEU A 151 6.48 -18.49 -18.63
N ASP A 152 7.45 -19.26 -19.13
CA ASP A 152 7.34 -20.72 -19.21
C ASP A 152 7.13 -21.36 -17.83
N LYS A 153 7.78 -20.83 -16.78
CA LYS A 153 7.58 -21.30 -15.40
C LYS A 153 6.19 -20.97 -14.89
N PHE A 154 5.73 -19.73 -15.06
CA PHE A 154 4.38 -19.35 -14.64
C PHE A 154 3.28 -20.08 -15.43
N GLN A 155 3.48 -20.34 -16.71
CA GLN A 155 2.54 -21.13 -17.51
C GLN A 155 2.40 -22.56 -16.98
N LYS A 156 3.50 -23.20 -16.53
CA LYS A 156 3.47 -24.50 -15.86
C LYS A 156 2.71 -24.49 -14.52
N GLU A 157 2.66 -23.34 -13.85
CA GLU A 157 1.87 -23.12 -12.62
C GLU A 157 0.39 -22.79 -12.89
N GLY A 158 0.00 -22.79 -14.17
CA GLY A 158 -1.37 -22.56 -14.64
C GLY A 158 -1.70 -21.09 -14.85
N TYR A 159 -0.71 -20.22 -15.02
CA TYR A 159 -0.97 -18.85 -15.48
C TYR A 159 -1.18 -18.80 -17.00
N VAL A 160 -2.14 -17.99 -17.43
CA VAL A 160 -2.45 -17.78 -18.85
C VAL A 160 -1.86 -16.44 -19.29
N LEU A 161 -1.10 -16.46 -20.39
CA LEU A 161 -0.59 -15.24 -21.02
C LEU A 161 -1.71 -14.62 -21.87
N GLU A 162 -2.12 -13.41 -21.53
CA GLU A 162 -3.08 -12.61 -22.31
C GLU A 162 -2.36 -11.55 -23.16
N GLU A 163 -3.00 -11.13 -24.24
CA GLU A 163 -2.51 -10.05 -25.08
C GLU A 163 -2.47 -8.70 -24.35
N THR A 164 -1.49 -7.88 -24.73
CA THR A 164 -1.29 -6.55 -24.15
C THR A 164 -2.42 -5.62 -24.57
N LYS A 165 -3.27 -5.24 -23.61
CA LYS A 165 -4.28 -4.18 -23.77
C LYS A 165 -3.87 -2.95 -22.98
N GLU A 166 -4.12 -1.76 -23.51
CA GLU A 166 -3.89 -0.48 -22.82
C GLU A 166 -4.75 -0.35 -21.55
N ASN A 167 -5.97 -0.91 -21.58
CA ASN A 167 -6.85 -0.99 -20.44
C ASN A 167 -6.44 -2.15 -19.51
N LEU A 168 -5.86 -1.78 -18.37
CA LEU A 168 -5.41 -2.71 -17.32
C LEU A 168 -6.53 -3.11 -16.34
N THR A 169 -7.77 -2.70 -16.61
CA THR A 169 -8.94 -3.07 -15.81
C THR A 169 -9.39 -4.51 -16.14
N GLY A 170 -9.82 -5.26 -15.11
CA GLY A 170 -10.45 -6.56 -15.30
C GLY A 170 -9.51 -7.75 -15.59
N LEU A 171 -8.27 -7.73 -15.09
CA LEU A 171 -7.39 -8.92 -15.13
C LEU A 171 -8.04 -10.07 -14.35
N SER A 172 -8.30 -11.19 -15.04
CA SER A 172 -8.86 -12.38 -14.40
C SER A 172 -7.80 -13.09 -13.54
N PRO A 173 -8.18 -13.88 -12.53
CA PRO A 173 -7.22 -14.61 -11.70
C PRO A 173 -6.30 -15.49 -12.55
N LYS A 174 -5.03 -15.61 -12.14
CA LYS A 174 -3.99 -16.37 -12.86
C LYS A 174 -3.73 -15.91 -14.31
N THR A 175 -3.87 -14.63 -14.59
CA THR A 175 -3.43 -14.06 -15.86
C THR A 175 -2.11 -13.33 -15.72
N ILE A 176 -1.36 -13.29 -16.83
CA ILE A 176 -0.14 -12.49 -16.97
C ILE A 176 -0.28 -11.71 -18.27
N ARG A 177 0.06 -10.43 -18.23
CA ARG A 177 0.24 -9.62 -19.44
C ARG A 177 1.67 -9.07 -19.48
N LYS A 178 2.16 -8.80 -20.69
CA LYS A 178 3.37 -8.00 -20.89
C LYS A 178 3.00 -6.54 -20.97
N ASP A 179 3.80 -5.67 -20.36
CA ASP A 179 3.63 -4.23 -20.55
C ASP A 179 3.90 -3.83 -22.01
N HIS A 180 3.15 -2.85 -22.51
CA HIS A 180 3.29 -2.35 -23.88
C HIS A 180 4.61 -1.62 -24.14
N HIS A 181 5.13 -0.90 -23.13
CA HIS A 181 6.29 -0.01 -23.30
C HIS A 181 7.58 -0.63 -22.79
N LEU A 182 7.49 -1.55 -21.82
CA LEU A 182 8.64 -2.13 -21.13
C LEU A 182 8.64 -3.66 -21.30
N PRO A 183 9.52 -4.23 -22.14
CA PRO A 183 9.48 -5.64 -22.50
C PRO A 183 9.83 -6.59 -21.34
N ASP A 184 10.57 -6.09 -20.35
CA ASP A 184 10.98 -6.79 -19.14
C ASP A 184 9.94 -6.69 -18.00
N LEU A 185 8.84 -5.96 -18.22
CA LEU A 185 7.80 -5.72 -17.22
C LEU A 185 6.57 -6.59 -17.46
N LEU A 186 6.25 -7.42 -16.48
CA LEU A 186 5.07 -8.27 -16.42
C LEU A 186 4.00 -7.64 -15.51
N VAL A 187 2.74 -7.85 -15.88
CA VAL A 187 1.56 -7.29 -15.22
C VAL A 187 0.68 -8.42 -14.72
N PHE A 188 0.40 -8.41 -13.41
CA PHE A 188 -0.40 -9.40 -12.71
C PHE A 188 -1.66 -8.76 -12.11
N PRO A 189 -2.70 -9.57 -11.81
CA PRO A 189 -3.85 -9.12 -11.04
C PRO A 189 -3.46 -8.52 -9.67
N PRO A 190 -4.26 -7.59 -9.11
CA PRO A 190 -3.95 -6.88 -7.86
C PRO A 190 -3.65 -7.79 -6.65
N ASN A 191 -4.29 -8.97 -6.61
CA ASN A 191 -4.25 -9.91 -5.49
C ASN A 191 -3.23 -11.05 -5.65
N THR A 192 -2.37 -11.00 -6.67
CA THR A 192 -1.32 -12.00 -6.84
C THR A 192 -0.19 -11.73 -5.85
N ASP A 193 0.01 -12.64 -4.90
CA ASP A 193 1.16 -12.61 -4.00
C ASP A 193 2.32 -13.43 -4.55
N LEU A 194 3.49 -12.81 -4.60
CA LEU A 194 4.72 -13.39 -5.13
C LEU A 194 5.90 -13.23 -4.14
N HIS A 195 5.66 -12.78 -2.91
CA HIS A 195 6.74 -12.52 -1.95
C HIS A 195 7.44 -13.78 -1.45
N ASP A 196 6.74 -14.91 -1.45
CA ASP A 196 7.29 -16.22 -1.09
C ASP A 196 7.56 -17.09 -2.32
N HIS A 197 7.41 -16.52 -3.53
CA HIS A 197 7.57 -17.25 -4.77
C HIS A 197 9.06 -17.60 -5.02
N PRO A 198 9.39 -18.82 -5.48
CA PRO A 198 10.78 -19.22 -5.74
C PRO A 198 11.54 -18.24 -6.63
N LEU A 199 10.89 -17.71 -7.68
CA LEU A 199 11.47 -16.70 -8.58
C LEU A 199 11.82 -15.38 -7.91
N TYR A 200 11.05 -14.97 -6.90
CA TYR A 200 11.35 -13.74 -6.18
C TYR A 200 12.46 -13.97 -5.14
N LEU A 201 12.46 -15.15 -4.51
CA LEU A 201 13.49 -15.54 -3.55
C LEU A 201 14.86 -15.74 -4.21
N SER A 202 14.90 -16.30 -5.43
CA SER A 202 16.12 -16.46 -6.22
C SER A 202 16.67 -15.16 -6.79
N GLY A 203 15.81 -14.13 -6.94
CA GLY A 203 16.18 -12.87 -7.60
C GLY A 203 15.87 -12.83 -9.11
N ASP A 204 15.22 -13.87 -9.65
CA ASP A 204 14.79 -13.94 -11.06
C ASP A 204 13.74 -12.87 -11.40
N ILE A 205 12.90 -12.49 -10.43
CA ILE A 205 11.91 -11.43 -10.57
C ILE A 205 12.03 -10.39 -9.44
N ILE A 206 11.73 -9.15 -9.78
CA ILE A 206 11.79 -8.00 -8.88
C ILE A 206 10.41 -7.36 -8.82
N LEU A 207 9.82 -7.35 -7.63
CA LEU A 207 8.54 -6.69 -7.38
C LEU A 207 8.77 -5.18 -7.30
N GLN A 208 8.16 -4.42 -8.21
CA GLN A 208 8.35 -2.96 -8.25
C GLN A 208 7.77 -2.26 -7.00
N VAL A 209 6.88 -2.95 -6.27
CA VAL A 209 6.40 -2.52 -4.95
C VAL A 209 6.49 -3.64 -3.94
N ASN A 210 7.02 -3.29 -2.76
CA ASN A 210 6.87 -4.07 -1.55
C ASN A 210 5.48 -3.79 -0.93
N ARG A 211 4.42 -4.34 -1.53
CA ARG A 211 3.10 -4.42 -0.87
C ARG A 211 3.15 -5.60 0.10
N PRO A 212 2.70 -5.49 1.36
CA PRO A 212 2.57 -6.67 2.20
C PRO A 212 1.66 -7.70 1.51
N SER A 213 2.03 -8.98 1.62
CA SER A 213 1.30 -10.15 1.11
C SER A 213 -0.11 -10.33 1.67
N THR A 214 -0.45 -9.61 2.74
CA THR A 214 -1.71 -9.82 3.46
C THR A 214 -2.88 -9.08 2.79
N PRO A 215 -4.03 -9.74 2.57
CA PRO A 215 -5.26 -9.11 2.11
C PRO A 215 -5.88 -8.33 3.29
N PHE A 216 -5.35 -7.15 3.61
CA PHE A 216 -6.02 -6.20 4.48
C PHE A 216 -6.69 -5.13 3.64
N PRO A 217 -7.89 -4.65 4.01
CA PRO A 217 -8.62 -3.72 3.18
C PRO A 217 -7.81 -2.42 3.12
N PHE A 218 -7.43 -2.03 1.91
CA PHE A 218 -6.57 -0.88 1.70
C PHE A 218 -7.34 0.41 2.05
N SER A 219 -6.62 1.37 2.66
CA SER A 219 -7.14 2.63 3.20
C SER A 219 -7.08 3.79 2.21
N THR A 220 -8.00 4.76 2.27
CA THR A 220 -8.06 5.97 1.42
C THR A 220 -6.77 6.77 1.34
N HIS A 221 -5.98 6.84 2.42
CA HIS A 221 -4.69 7.52 2.41
C HIS A 221 -3.58 6.68 1.76
N HIS A 222 -3.67 5.34 1.79
CA HIS A 222 -2.84 4.49 0.95
C HIS A 222 -3.34 4.51 -0.50
N LEU A 223 -4.63 4.76 -0.73
CA LEU A 223 -5.27 4.62 -2.03
C LEU A 223 -5.16 5.84 -2.96
N ILE A 224 -5.05 7.06 -2.39
CA ILE A 224 -4.56 8.25 -3.11
C ILE A 224 -3.07 8.10 -3.44
N LEU A 225 -2.30 7.49 -2.52
CA LEU A 225 -0.90 7.13 -2.78
C LEU A 225 -0.78 6.00 -3.79
N THR A 226 -1.70 5.02 -3.87
CA THR A 226 -1.56 3.86 -4.74
C THR A 226 -2.08 4.07 -6.14
N SER A 227 -3.11 4.89 -6.38
CA SER A 227 -3.47 5.29 -7.77
C SER A 227 -2.32 6.10 -8.40
N VAL A 228 -1.62 6.90 -7.60
CA VAL A 228 -0.33 7.48 -7.98
C VAL A 228 0.77 6.41 -8.01
N SER A 229 0.78 5.42 -7.10
CA SER A 229 1.82 4.37 -7.05
C SER A 229 1.75 3.44 -8.26
N ALA A 230 0.58 3.04 -8.76
CA ALA A 230 0.45 2.19 -9.95
C ALA A 230 1.16 2.80 -11.17
N MET A 231 0.92 4.11 -11.36
CA MET A 231 1.62 4.91 -12.34
C MET A 231 3.09 5.06 -11.95
N GLN A 232 3.44 5.27 -10.67
CA GLN A 232 4.83 5.31 -10.21
C GLN A 232 5.57 3.96 -10.34
N ASP A 233 4.90 2.81 -10.35
CA ASP A 233 5.51 1.49 -10.36
C ASP A 233 6.04 1.21 -11.76
N LYS A 234 5.16 1.36 -12.75
CA LYS A 234 5.52 1.36 -14.15
C LYS A 234 6.45 2.54 -14.48
N ALA A 235 6.13 3.76 -14.04
CA ALA A 235 6.96 4.95 -14.24
C ALA A 235 8.35 4.81 -13.61
N SER A 236 8.53 4.05 -12.52
CA SER A 236 9.84 3.87 -11.86
C SER A 236 10.82 3.08 -12.72
N CYS A 237 10.31 2.30 -13.67
CA CYS A 237 11.12 1.55 -14.62
C CYS A 237 11.62 2.43 -15.78
N PHE A 238 10.90 3.51 -16.12
CA PHE A 238 11.25 4.38 -17.25
C PHE A 238 12.57 5.15 -17.08
N PRO A 239 12.92 5.75 -15.92
CA PRO A 239 14.16 6.50 -15.78
C PRO A 239 15.40 5.69 -16.18
N ALA A 240 15.52 4.46 -15.72
CA ALA A 240 16.63 3.59 -16.09
C ALA A 240 16.56 3.19 -17.57
N HIS A 241 15.37 2.83 -18.07
CA HIS A 241 15.16 2.46 -19.47
C HIS A 241 15.50 3.61 -20.44
N VAL A 242 15.11 4.84 -20.10
CA VAL A 242 15.38 6.04 -20.90
C VAL A 242 16.84 6.47 -20.78
N CYS A 243 17.43 6.38 -19.58
CA CYS A 243 18.85 6.66 -19.36
C CYS A 243 19.75 5.73 -20.18
N ARG A 244 19.33 4.46 -20.36
CA ARG A 244 19.92 3.48 -21.28
C ARG A 244 21.46 3.43 -21.18
N PRO A 245 22.03 3.24 -19.97
CA PRO A 245 23.47 3.27 -19.77
C PRO A 245 24.14 2.14 -20.57
N LEU A 246 25.28 2.46 -21.17
CA LEU A 246 26.09 1.46 -21.87
C LEU A 246 26.79 0.53 -20.87
N PRO A 247 27.07 -0.73 -21.24
CA PRO A 247 28.01 -1.56 -20.50
C PRO A 247 29.33 -0.81 -20.25
N HIS A 248 29.94 -1.05 -19.09
CA HIS A 248 31.17 -0.42 -18.60
C HIS A 248 31.08 1.07 -18.24
N ALA A 249 29.90 1.70 -18.33
CA ALA A 249 29.71 3.10 -17.96
C ALA A 249 29.84 3.35 -16.44
N HIS A 250 30.04 4.61 -16.07
CA HIS A 250 29.93 5.08 -14.70
C HIS A 250 28.64 5.87 -14.54
N VAL A 251 27.77 5.44 -13.62
CA VAL A 251 26.45 6.05 -13.41
C VAL A 251 26.30 6.48 -11.95
N ILE A 252 25.63 7.61 -11.74
CA ILE A 252 25.27 8.10 -10.39
C ILE A 252 23.76 7.95 -10.21
N ASP A 253 23.36 7.26 -9.15
CA ASP A 253 21.99 7.22 -8.66
C ASP A 253 21.92 8.02 -7.36
N ALA A 254 21.48 9.27 -7.44
CA ALA A 254 21.57 10.24 -6.35
C ALA A 254 20.55 10.01 -5.21
N CYS A 255 19.46 9.28 -5.49
CA CYS A 255 18.37 8.98 -4.55
C CYS A 255 17.99 7.50 -4.67
N ALA A 256 18.99 6.65 -4.41
CA ALA A 256 19.00 5.27 -4.85
C ALA A 256 18.08 4.36 -4.03
N ALA A 257 17.85 4.64 -2.75
CA ALA A 257 17.16 3.70 -1.89
C ALA A 257 15.65 3.64 -2.23
N PRO A 258 14.99 2.46 -2.24
CA PRO A 258 15.49 1.17 -1.76
C PRO A 258 16.21 0.32 -2.81
N GLY A 259 16.60 0.84 -3.98
CA GLY A 259 17.47 0.12 -4.94
C GLY A 259 16.78 -0.45 -6.18
N ASN A 260 15.48 -0.21 -6.39
CA ASN A 260 14.76 -0.72 -7.57
C ASN A 260 15.32 -0.16 -8.90
N LYS A 261 15.69 1.12 -8.92
CA LYS A 261 16.27 1.78 -10.10
C LYS A 261 17.74 1.40 -10.26
N THR A 262 18.49 1.38 -9.16
CA THR A 262 19.88 0.97 -9.13
C THR A 262 20.08 -0.45 -9.67
N SER A 263 19.24 -1.41 -9.26
CA SER A 263 19.26 -2.77 -9.79
C SER A 263 18.83 -2.85 -11.26
N HIS A 264 17.96 -1.95 -11.72
CA HIS A 264 17.60 -1.86 -13.14
C HIS A 264 18.74 -1.26 -13.98
N LEU A 265 19.42 -0.22 -13.50
CA LEU A 265 20.62 0.33 -14.14
C LEU A 265 21.71 -0.75 -14.25
N SER A 266 21.93 -1.53 -13.19
CA SER A 266 22.84 -2.67 -13.24
C SER A 266 22.42 -3.65 -14.35
N ALA A 267 21.13 -4.02 -14.42
CA ALA A 267 20.56 -4.90 -15.45
C ALA A 267 20.93 -4.44 -16.87
N LEU A 268 20.68 -3.16 -17.16
CA LEU A 268 20.96 -2.57 -18.47
C LEU A 268 22.46 -2.53 -18.78
N MET A 269 23.30 -2.31 -17.77
CA MET A 269 24.77 -2.30 -17.89
C MET A 269 25.38 -3.71 -17.92
N ARG A 270 24.57 -4.78 -17.88
CA ARG A 270 25.04 -6.18 -17.87
C ARG A 270 26.05 -6.48 -16.75
N ASN A 271 25.87 -5.82 -15.59
CA ASN A 271 26.70 -5.96 -14.41
C ASN A 271 28.18 -5.60 -14.67
N THR A 272 28.40 -4.63 -15.57
CA THR A 272 29.71 -4.10 -15.91
C THR A 272 29.78 -2.60 -15.58
N GLY A 273 30.98 -2.06 -15.38
CA GLY A 273 31.15 -0.64 -15.03
C GLY A 273 30.93 -0.37 -13.55
N LYS A 274 30.44 0.83 -13.19
CA LYS A 274 30.26 1.24 -11.80
C LYS A 274 29.03 2.12 -11.58
N ILE A 275 28.24 1.80 -10.56
CA ILE A 275 27.10 2.61 -10.14
C ILE A 275 27.37 3.18 -8.74
N TRP A 276 27.32 4.49 -8.62
CA TRP A 276 27.47 5.21 -7.35
C TRP A 276 26.08 5.55 -6.81
N ALA A 277 25.63 4.80 -5.81
CA ALA A 277 24.30 4.92 -5.22
C ALA A 277 24.34 5.70 -3.91
N PHE A 278 23.61 6.81 -3.84
CA PHE A 278 23.52 7.69 -2.68
C PHE A 278 22.06 7.79 -2.18
N ASP A 279 21.88 7.89 -0.87
CA ASP A 279 20.59 8.22 -0.25
C ASP A 279 20.87 8.79 1.15
N LEU A 280 19.96 9.62 1.67
CA LEU A 280 20.12 10.27 2.97
C LEU A 280 19.83 9.28 4.13
N ASP A 281 18.91 8.34 3.92
CA ASP A 281 18.42 7.45 4.97
C ASP A 281 19.25 6.16 5.06
N ARG A 282 20.01 6.02 6.15
CA ARG A 282 20.86 4.85 6.42
C ARG A 282 20.08 3.52 6.44
N ARG A 283 18.86 3.50 7.00
CA ARG A 283 18.03 2.28 7.06
C ARG A 283 17.59 1.87 5.67
N ARG A 284 17.26 2.85 4.82
CA ARG A 284 16.89 2.57 3.42
C ARG A 284 18.11 2.14 2.59
N LEU A 285 19.32 2.62 2.89
CA LEU A 285 20.56 2.12 2.28
C LEU A 285 20.87 0.67 2.65
N GLU A 286 20.60 0.24 3.89
CA GLU A 286 20.69 -1.17 4.28
C GLU A 286 19.72 -2.05 3.47
N LEU A 287 18.49 -1.57 3.27
CA LEU A 287 17.52 -2.24 2.40
C LEU A 287 17.99 -2.28 0.95
N LEU A 288 18.59 -1.20 0.43
CA LEU A 288 19.22 -1.17 -0.90
C LEU A 288 20.26 -2.26 -1.02
N LYS A 289 21.24 -2.33 -0.10
CA LYS A 289 22.29 -3.37 -0.14
C LYS A 289 21.70 -4.77 -0.18
N ARG A 290 20.65 -5.03 0.61
CA ARG A 290 19.97 -6.33 0.64
C ARG A 290 19.24 -6.64 -0.67
N LEU A 291 18.52 -5.67 -1.24
CA LEU A 291 17.73 -5.88 -2.46
C LEU A 291 18.61 -5.98 -3.70
N THR A 292 19.65 -5.14 -3.82
CA THR A 292 20.63 -5.25 -4.92
C THR A 292 21.42 -6.54 -4.80
N GLY A 293 21.90 -6.90 -3.60
CA GLY A 293 22.62 -8.17 -3.40
C GLY A 293 21.80 -9.42 -3.75
N ARG A 294 20.47 -9.37 -3.62
CA ARG A 294 19.58 -10.44 -4.10
C ARG A 294 19.42 -10.46 -5.62
N ALA A 295 19.40 -9.28 -6.25
CA ALA A 295 19.31 -9.16 -7.70
C ALA A 295 20.59 -9.57 -8.43
N GLY A 296 21.70 -9.77 -7.72
CA GLY A 296 23.02 -10.07 -8.29
C GLY A 296 23.76 -8.82 -8.75
#